data_AF-A0A0C9ZTH3-F1
#
_entry.id   AF-A0A0C9ZTH3-F1
#
_cell.length_a   1.000
_cell.length_b   1.000
_cell.length_c   1.000
_cell.angle_alpha   90.00
_cell.angle_beta   90.00
_cell.angle_gamma   90.00
#
_symmetry.space_group_name_H-M   'P 1'
#
loop_
_entity.id
_entity.type
_entity.pdbx_description
1 polymer ?
#
loop_
_entity_poly.entity_id
_entity_poly.type
_entity_poly.pdbx_seq_one_letter_code
_entity_poly.pdbx_strand_id
1 'polypeptide(L)'
;YIYVDDSFSYAEGHDRAFYAKYQKFLPRNMVKLLCLWDELGIPHEERKQLFGSSLPVIGFDVDPQLMRISLRNEAKSDLISELQIFARHQHRRTLRECEHIAGSLNWALNVAPMLRPGLAALYKKMKGKTQTKALVWLNRHMVLEILWAAEHLEQSNGVYLLKSISWN
;
A
#
# COMPACT_ATOMS: atom_id res chain seq x y z
N TYR A 1 -7.58 -14.17 -7.06
CA TYR A 1 -6.17 -13.76 -7.20
C TYR A 1 -5.42 -14.26 -5.98
N ILE A 2 -4.24 -14.86 -6.16
CA ILE A 2 -3.41 -15.39 -5.06
C ILE A 2 -2.07 -14.67 -5.13
N TYR A 3 -1.60 -14.16 -3.99
CA TYR A 3 -0.29 -13.54 -3.86
C TYR A 3 0.38 -14.06 -2.59
N VAL A 4 1.39 -14.91 -2.74
CA VAL A 4 2.06 -15.60 -1.63
C VAL A 4 1.03 -16.35 -0.77
N ASP A 5 0.74 -15.89 0.44
CA ASP A 5 -0.20 -16.46 1.40
C ASP A 5 -1.59 -15.79 1.37
N ASP A 6 -1.75 -14.69 0.63
CA ASP A 6 -3.01 -13.97 0.53
C ASP A 6 -3.85 -14.48 -0.65
N SER A 7 -5.15 -14.69 -0.40
CA SER A 7 -6.14 -15.08 -1.40
C SER A 7 -7.29 -14.08 -1.45
N PHE A 8 -7.53 -13.52 -2.64
CA PHE A 8 -8.53 -12.48 -2.88
C PHE A 8 -9.58 -12.96 -3.90
N SER A 9 -10.84 -12.68 -3.64
CA SER A 9 -11.97 -13.05 -4.50
C SER A 9 -13.06 -11.98 -4.45
N TYR A 10 -13.99 -12.04 -5.40
CA TYR A 10 -15.19 -11.19 -5.43
C TYR A 10 -16.45 -12.05 -5.37
N ALA A 11 -17.52 -11.52 -4.81
CA ALA A 11 -18.83 -12.14 -4.74
C ALA A 11 -19.92 -11.06 -4.70
N GLU A 12 -21.13 -11.41 -5.12
CA GLU A 12 -22.29 -10.55 -4.91
C GLU A 12 -22.62 -10.45 -3.41
N GLY A 13 -22.98 -9.26 -2.92
CA GLY A 13 -23.09 -9.00 -1.48
C GLY A 13 -24.13 -9.86 -0.72
N HIS A 14 -25.11 -10.40 -1.45
CA HIS A 14 -26.16 -11.27 -0.93
C HIS A 14 -25.83 -12.76 -1.05
N ASP A 15 -24.81 -13.16 -1.82
CA ASP A 15 -24.42 -14.57 -1.96
C ASP A 15 -23.59 -15.02 -0.75
N ARG A 16 -24.30 -15.46 0.28
CA ARG A 16 -23.72 -15.88 1.56
C ARG A 16 -24.04 -17.33 1.88
N ALA A 17 -23.14 -17.96 2.61
CA ALA A 17 -23.30 -19.29 3.19
C ALA A 17 -22.86 -19.29 4.66
N PHE A 18 -23.48 -20.15 5.46
CA PHE A 18 -23.10 -20.33 6.86
C PHE A 18 -21.87 -21.23 6.94
N TYR A 19 -20.85 -20.80 7.68
CA TYR A 19 -19.65 -21.59 7.94
C TYR A 19 -19.58 -21.99 9.41
N ALA A 20 -19.71 -23.30 9.66
CA ALA A 20 -19.94 -23.85 11.00
C ALA A 20 -18.79 -23.59 11.98
N LYS A 21 -17.54 -23.70 11.53
CA LYS A 21 -16.34 -23.56 12.38
C LYS A 21 -16.23 -22.16 13.02
N TYR A 22 -16.69 -21.13 12.32
CA TYR A 22 -16.73 -19.74 12.82
C TYR A 22 -18.13 -19.28 13.22
N GLN A 23 -19.14 -20.14 13.07
CA GLN A 23 -20.54 -19.83 13.37
C GLN A 23 -21.04 -18.52 12.70
N LYS A 24 -20.64 -18.28 11.44
CA LYS A 24 -20.85 -17.00 10.76
C LYS A 24 -21.29 -17.16 9.31
N PHE A 25 -22.11 -16.22 8.84
CA PHE A 25 -22.41 -16.09 7.41
C PHE A 25 -21.29 -15.31 6.70
N LEU A 26 -20.65 -15.96 5.74
CA LEU A 26 -19.56 -15.44 4.92
C LEU A 26 -19.94 -15.52 3.44
N PRO A 27 -19.25 -14.81 2.54
CA PRO A 27 -19.42 -15.00 1.09
C PRO A 27 -19.30 -16.47 0.69
N ARG A 28 -20.18 -16.96 -0.19
CA ARG A 28 -20.25 -18.40 -0.51
C ARG A 28 -18.95 -18.97 -1.06
N ASN A 29 -18.27 -18.22 -1.94
CA ASN A 29 -16.98 -18.61 -2.49
C ASN A 29 -15.90 -18.76 -1.40
N MET A 30 -15.93 -17.88 -0.40
CA MET A 30 -15.06 -17.94 0.77
C MET A 30 -15.37 -19.19 1.61
N VAL A 31 -16.63 -19.49 1.88
CA VAL A 31 -17.02 -20.72 2.60
C VAL A 31 -16.53 -21.97 1.88
N LYS A 32 -16.69 -22.04 0.55
CA LYS A 32 -16.17 -23.16 -0.25
C LYS A 32 -14.67 -23.34 -0.10
N LEU A 33 -13.90 -22.24 -0.11
CA LEU A 33 -12.45 -22.27 0.07
C LEU A 33 -12.07 -22.72 1.49
N LEU A 34 -12.77 -22.22 2.51
CA LEU A 34 -12.52 -22.61 3.90
C LEU A 34 -12.82 -24.09 4.13
N CYS A 35 -13.93 -24.61 3.59
CA CYS A 35 -14.22 -26.05 3.65
C CYS A 35 -13.15 -26.89 2.94
N LEU A 36 -12.65 -26.44 1.79
CA LEU A 36 -11.53 -27.11 1.13
C LEU A 36 -10.27 -27.11 2.00
N TRP A 37 -9.97 -26.00 2.68
CA TRP A 37 -8.85 -25.94 3.61
C TRP A 37 -9.03 -26.85 4.82
N ASP A 38 -10.25 -26.97 5.34
CA ASP A 38 -10.58 -27.94 6.40
C ASP A 38 -10.31 -29.38 5.93
N GLU A 39 -10.74 -29.74 4.72
CA GLU A 39 -10.52 -31.06 4.13
C GLU A 39 -9.03 -31.36 3.91
N LEU A 40 -8.25 -30.36 3.51
CA LEU A 40 -6.81 -30.48 3.27
C LEU A 40 -5.97 -30.35 4.55
N GLY A 41 -6.58 -30.03 5.69
CA GLY A 41 -5.86 -29.77 6.95
C GLY A 41 -5.01 -28.50 6.94
N ILE A 42 -5.32 -27.52 6.08
CA ILE A 42 -4.62 -26.25 6.00
C ILE A 42 -5.13 -25.33 7.12
N PRO A 43 -4.26 -24.81 8.01
CA PRO A 43 -4.69 -23.95 9.10
C PRO A 43 -5.15 -22.57 8.57
N HIS A 44 -6.21 -22.05 9.16
CA HIS A 44 -6.75 -20.72 8.82
C HIS A 44 -7.42 -20.08 10.03
N GLU A 45 -7.39 -18.74 10.09
CA GLU A 45 -7.85 -17.95 11.23
C GLU A 45 -9.01 -17.03 10.86
N GLU A 46 -10.03 -16.93 11.73
CA GLU A 46 -11.23 -16.11 11.47
C GLU A 46 -10.88 -14.63 11.29
N ARG A 47 -9.97 -14.10 12.12
CA ARG A 47 -9.56 -12.69 12.06
C ARG A 47 -8.95 -12.28 10.72
N LYS A 48 -8.43 -13.24 9.94
CA LYS A 48 -7.85 -13.02 8.61
C LYS A 48 -8.90 -13.14 7.49
N GLN A 49 -10.10 -13.62 7.82
CA GLN A 49 -11.19 -13.82 6.87
C GLN A 49 -11.98 -12.51 6.66
N LEU A 50 -11.39 -11.57 5.93
CA LEU A 50 -11.98 -10.26 5.66
C LEU A 50 -12.90 -10.29 4.44
N PHE A 51 -14.04 -9.61 4.53
CA PHE A 51 -14.96 -9.37 3.40
C PHE A 51 -15.70 -8.04 3.60
N GLY A 52 -16.00 -7.35 2.51
CA GLY A 52 -16.59 -6.01 2.54
C GLY A 52 -16.58 -5.33 1.17
N SER A 53 -17.09 -4.10 1.13
CA SER A 53 -17.09 -3.27 -0.09
C SER A 53 -15.72 -2.68 -0.41
N SER A 54 -14.89 -2.39 0.60
CA SER A 54 -13.47 -2.07 0.45
C SER A 54 -12.65 -3.01 1.34
N LEU A 55 -11.50 -3.44 0.85
CA LEU A 55 -10.61 -4.35 1.58
C LEU A 55 -9.15 -3.93 1.49
N PRO A 56 -8.39 -4.22 2.55
CA PRO A 56 -6.94 -4.13 2.47
C PRO A 56 -6.35 -5.23 1.58
N VAL A 57 -5.57 -4.85 0.56
CA VAL A 57 -4.90 -5.77 -0.36
C VAL A 57 -3.43 -5.35 -0.49
N ILE A 58 -2.51 -6.21 -0.03
CA ILE A 58 -1.05 -6.02 -0.12
C ILE A 58 -0.63 -4.62 0.38
N GLY A 59 -1.22 -4.17 1.49
CA GLY A 59 -0.94 -2.87 2.11
C GLY A 59 -1.73 -1.68 1.55
N PHE A 60 -2.51 -1.82 0.49
CA PHE A 60 -3.37 -0.76 -0.07
C PHE A 60 -4.83 -0.95 0.34
N ASP A 61 -5.60 0.14 0.31
CA ASP A 61 -7.06 0.11 0.38
C ASP A 61 -7.62 -0.05 -1.03
N VAL A 62 -8.39 -1.10 -1.27
CA VAL A 62 -8.99 -1.40 -2.57
C VAL A 62 -10.50 -1.32 -2.47
N ASP A 63 -11.07 -0.32 -3.12
CA ASP A 63 -12.51 -0.09 -3.23
C ASP A 63 -12.98 -0.43 -4.65
N PRO A 64 -13.50 -1.65 -4.89
CA PRO A 64 -14.09 -2.05 -6.17
C PRO A 64 -15.35 -1.27 -6.56
N GLN A 65 -16.08 -0.64 -5.63
CA GLN A 65 -17.27 0.15 -5.98
C GLN A 65 -16.87 1.48 -6.62
N LEU A 66 -15.83 2.12 -6.08
CA LEU A 66 -15.23 3.33 -6.65
C LEU A 66 -14.19 3.03 -7.73
N MET A 67 -13.84 1.75 -7.94
CA MET A 67 -12.72 1.29 -8.76
C MET A 67 -11.43 2.02 -8.38
N ARG A 68 -11.17 2.16 -7.08
CA ARG A 68 -10.09 2.99 -6.53
C ARG A 68 -9.13 2.16 -5.70
N ILE A 69 -7.83 2.40 -5.90
CA ILE A 69 -6.76 1.86 -5.06
C ILE A 69 -6.04 3.04 -4.41
N SER A 70 -5.99 3.08 -3.08
CA SER A 70 -5.38 4.17 -2.32
C SER A 70 -4.52 3.69 -1.16
N LEU A 71 -3.74 4.60 -0.57
CA LEU A 71 -3.14 4.35 0.75
C LEU A 71 -4.24 4.35 1.81
N ARG A 72 -4.06 3.55 2.88
CA ARG A 72 -4.84 3.73 4.10
C ARG A 72 -4.51 5.08 4.73
N ASN A 73 -5.48 5.72 5.37
CA ASN A 73 -5.33 7.06 5.93
C ASN A 73 -4.18 7.13 6.96
N GLU A 74 -4.05 6.11 7.81
CA GLU A 74 -3.00 6.03 8.82
C GLU A 74 -1.63 5.93 8.16
N ALA A 75 -1.45 4.98 7.23
CA ALA A 75 -0.17 4.78 6.54
C ALA A 75 0.22 6.00 5.68
N LYS A 76 -0.77 6.70 5.10
CA LYS A 76 -0.57 7.96 4.39
C LYS A 76 -0.08 9.06 5.34
N SER A 77 -0.73 9.22 6.49
CA SER A 77 -0.36 10.18 7.53
C SER A 77 1.04 9.92 8.07
N ASP A 78 1.35 8.66 8.38
CA ASP A 78 2.65 8.23 8.90
C ASP A 78 3.76 8.54 7.89
N LEU A 79 3.56 8.21 6.62
CA LEU A 79 4.51 8.52 5.56
C LEU A 79 4.71 10.03 5.39
N ILE A 80 3.65 10.83 5.39
CA ILE A 80 3.76 12.30 5.30
C ILE A 80 4.59 12.84 6.47
N SER A 81 4.31 12.37 7.70
CA SER A 81 5.07 12.74 8.89
C SER A 81 6.54 12.35 8.77
N GLU A 82 6.83 11.13 8.30
CA GLU A 82 8.18 10.63 8.08
C GLU A 82 8.97 11.51 7.10
N LEU A 83 8.35 11.87 5.96
CA LEU A 83 8.94 12.73 4.93
C LEU A 83 9.24 14.13 5.48
N GLN A 84 8.30 14.73 6.23
CA GLN A 84 8.47 16.04 6.86
C GLN A 84 9.57 16.05 7.92
N ILE A 85 9.66 15.00 8.75
CA ILE A 85 10.72 14.84 9.75
C ILE A 85 12.08 14.65 9.07
N PHE A 86 12.14 13.86 8.00
CA PHE A 86 13.36 13.61 7.26
C PHE A 86 13.90 14.87 6.59
N ALA A 87 13.03 15.63 5.90
CA ALA A 87 13.37 16.77 5.04
C ALA A 87 13.71 18.06 5.82
N ARG A 88 14.63 17.96 6.77
CA ARG A 88 15.19 19.12 7.48
C ARG A 88 16.41 19.66 6.74
N HIS A 89 16.37 20.93 6.38
CA HIS A 89 17.48 21.60 5.71
C HIS A 89 18.75 21.59 6.57
N GLN A 90 19.92 21.52 5.91
CA GLN A 90 21.25 21.51 6.55
C GLN A 90 21.47 20.37 7.56
N HIS A 91 20.68 19.29 7.46
CA HIS A 91 20.90 18.08 8.23
C HIS A 91 21.65 17.01 7.43
N ARG A 92 22.37 16.18 8.17
CA ARG A 92 22.96 14.94 7.68
C ARG A 92 22.05 13.78 8.04
N ARG A 93 21.83 12.89 7.09
CA ARG A 93 21.12 11.63 7.26
C ARG A 93 22.03 10.50 6.87
N THR A 94 21.96 9.38 7.55
CA THR A 94 22.64 8.15 7.13
C THR A 94 22.12 7.72 5.75
N LEU A 95 22.93 7.00 4.99
CA LEU A 95 22.50 6.37 3.75
C LEU A 95 21.29 5.46 4.01
N ARG A 96 21.28 4.73 5.14
CA ARG A 96 20.15 3.89 5.54
C ARG A 96 18.84 4.68 5.72
N GLU A 97 18.88 5.86 6.34
CA GLU A 97 17.69 6.72 6.44
C GLU A 97 17.23 7.21 5.05
N CYS A 98 18.17 7.50 4.15
CA CYS A 98 17.83 7.89 2.78
C CYS A 98 17.18 6.72 2.01
N GLU A 99 17.71 5.51 2.16
CA GLU A 99 17.15 4.28 1.57
C GLU A 99 15.76 3.97 2.14
N HIS A 100 15.57 4.17 3.45
CA HIS A 100 14.27 4.00 4.11
C HIS A 100 13.22 4.92 3.49
N ILE A 101 13.51 6.22 3.40
CA ILE A 101 12.60 7.21 2.82
C ILE A 101 12.33 6.95 1.34
N ALA A 102 13.37 6.56 0.59
CA ALA A 102 13.20 6.18 -0.80
C ALA A 102 12.27 4.97 -0.93
N GLY A 103 12.42 3.95 -0.07
CA GLY A 103 11.55 2.78 -0.01
C GLY A 103 10.11 3.13 0.37
N SER A 104 9.91 3.89 1.44
CA SER A 104 8.59 4.30 1.92
C SER A 104 7.83 5.11 0.88
N LEU A 105 8.49 6.09 0.24
CA LEU A 105 7.86 6.87 -0.83
C LEU A 105 7.64 6.02 -2.09
N ASN A 106 8.59 5.16 -2.47
CA ASN A 106 8.44 4.28 -3.63
C ASN A 106 7.26 3.30 -3.47
N TRP A 107 6.96 2.84 -2.26
CA TRP A 107 5.75 2.08 -1.96
C TRP A 107 4.48 2.90 -2.27
N ALA A 108 4.42 4.17 -1.86
CA ALA A 108 3.29 5.06 -2.17
C ALA A 108 3.15 5.36 -3.67
N LEU A 109 4.24 5.33 -4.45
CA LEU A 109 4.19 5.57 -5.90
C LEU A 109 3.35 4.54 -6.67
N ASN A 110 3.03 3.37 -6.08
CA ASN A 110 2.09 2.42 -6.68
C ASN A 110 0.68 3.01 -6.81
N VAL A 111 0.29 3.93 -5.92
CA VAL A 111 -1.02 4.60 -5.91
C VAL A 111 -0.92 6.11 -6.08
N ALA A 112 0.29 6.63 -6.30
CA ALA A 112 0.55 8.04 -6.59
C ALA A 112 1.72 8.18 -7.60
N PRO A 113 1.61 7.60 -8.81
CA PRO A 113 2.74 7.50 -9.74
C PRO A 113 3.27 8.86 -10.20
N MET A 114 2.44 9.90 -10.15
CA MET A 114 2.84 11.28 -10.52
C MET A 114 3.83 11.90 -9.53
N LEU A 115 4.03 11.30 -8.35
CA LEU A 115 4.98 11.79 -7.34
C LEU A 115 6.41 11.29 -7.55
N ARG A 116 6.67 10.51 -8.60
CA ARG A 116 8.02 10.01 -8.98
C ARG A 116 9.11 11.10 -8.97
N PRO A 117 8.87 12.35 -9.42
CA PRO A 117 9.88 13.40 -9.34
C PRO A 117 10.41 13.67 -7.92
N GLY A 118 9.61 13.39 -6.89
CA GLY A 118 9.99 13.57 -5.48
C GLY A 118 11.17 12.74 -5.00
N LEU A 119 11.60 11.73 -5.77
CA LEU A 119 12.75 10.88 -5.45
C LEU A 119 14.00 11.16 -6.30
N ALA A 120 13.92 12.05 -7.29
CA ALA A 120 14.98 12.22 -8.29
C ALA A 120 16.31 12.67 -7.67
N ALA A 121 16.29 13.74 -6.87
CA ALA A 121 17.49 14.24 -6.21
C ALA A 121 18.00 13.26 -5.15
N LEU A 122 17.11 12.55 -4.46
CA LEU A 122 17.49 11.55 -3.44
C LEU A 122 18.25 10.38 -4.08
N TYR A 123 17.70 9.77 -5.15
CA TYR A 123 18.40 8.69 -5.87
C TYR A 123 19.73 9.15 -6.46
N LYS A 124 19.78 10.34 -7.06
CA LYS A 124 21.03 10.93 -7.57
C LYS A 124 22.07 11.06 -6.45
N LYS A 125 21.63 11.44 -5.24
CA LYS A 125 22.52 11.59 -4.08
C LYS A 125 22.98 10.25 -3.52
N MET A 126 22.15 9.21 -3.53
CA MET A 126 22.50 7.88 -3.02
C MET A 126 23.38 7.09 -4.00
N LYS A 127 23.32 7.39 -5.30
CA LYS A 127 24.05 6.68 -6.36
C LYS A 127 25.54 6.45 -6.00
N GLY A 128 25.96 5.20 -6.10
CA GLY A 128 27.35 4.76 -5.86
C GLY A 128 27.76 4.69 -4.39
N LYS A 129 26.86 4.97 -3.44
CA LYS A 129 27.13 4.83 -2.01
C LYS A 129 26.66 3.45 -1.54
N THR A 130 27.50 2.77 -0.77
CA THR A 130 27.23 1.42 -0.25
C THR A 130 27.36 1.33 1.27
N GLN A 131 28.01 2.32 1.89
CA GLN A 131 28.20 2.36 3.33
C GLN A 131 26.94 2.89 4.01
N THR A 132 26.16 2.00 4.64
CA THR A 132 24.86 2.31 5.24
C THR A 132 24.89 3.42 6.29
N LYS A 133 25.99 3.52 7.06
CA LYS A 133 26.19 4.56 8.09
C LYS A 133 26.81 5.86 7.54
N ALA A 134 27.17 5.92 6.26
CA ALA A 134 27.75 7.11 5.68
C ALA A 134 26.73 8.26 5.71
N LEU A 135 27.20 9.44 6.08
CA LEU A 135 26.34 10.62 6.16
C LEU A 135 26.16 11.26 4.79
N VAL A 136 24.90 11.44 4.41
CA VAL A 136 24.42 12.11 3.22
C VAL A 136 23.90 13.48 3.63
N TRP A 137 24.45 14.52 3.02
CA TRP A 137 24.00 15.89 3.21
C TRP A 137 22.71 16.17 2.44
N LEU A 138 21.66 16.61 3.14
CA LEU A 138 20.41 17.06 2.54
C LEU A 138 20.56 18.51 2.05
N ASN A 139 20.66 18.69 0.73
CA ASN A 139 20.67 20.02 0.14
C ASN A 139 19.24 20.57 -0.01
N ARG A 140 19.14 21.88 -0.27
CA ARG A 140 17.84 22.56 -0.44
C ARG A 140 16.96 21.91 -1.50
N HIS A 141 17.54 21.46 -2.62
CA HIS A 141 16.78 20.84 -3.71
C HIS A 141 16.13 19.52 -3.30
N MET A 142 16.86 18.64 -2.60
CA MET A 142 16.32 17.39 -2.06
C MET A 142 15.20 17.65 -1.05
N VAL A 143 15.38 18.63 -0.16
CA VAL A 143 14.36 19.00 0.82
C VAL A 143 13.09 19.47 0.12
N LEU A 144 13.22 20.32 -0.90
CA LEU A 144 12.06 20.81 -1.67
C LEU A 144 11.33 19.68 -2.40
N GLU A 145 12.03 18.75 -3.04
CA GLU A 145 11.40 17.61 -3.73
C GLU A 145 10.63 16.69 -2.78
N ILE A 146 11.21 16.41 -1.60
CA ILE A 146 10.58 15.52 -0.61
C ILE A 146 9.36 16.19 0.02
N LEU A 147 9.46 17.49 0.34
CA LEU A 147 8.31 18.24 0.87
C LEU A 147 7.21 18.41 -0.18
N TRP A 148 7.59 18.66 -1.44
CA TRP A 148 6.64 18.67 -2.56
C TRP A 148 5.90 17.33 -2.67
N ALA A 149 6.60 16.21 -2.57
CA ALA A 149 5.99 14.89 -2.59
C ALA A 149 5.04 14.68 -1.41
N ALA A 150 5.40 15.12 -0.20
CA ALA A 150 4.55 15.02 0.99
C ALA A 150 3.25 15.83 0.85
N GLU A 151 3.35 17.07 0.37
CA GLU A 151 2.19 17.96 0.12
C GLU A 151 1.25 17.37 -0.94
N HIS A 152 1.79 16.86 -2.04
CA HIS A 152 0.98 16.28 -3.11
C HIS A 152 0.43 14.91 -2.73
N LEU A 153 1.13 14.16 -1.88
CA LEU A 153 0.63 12.92 -1.32
C LEU A 153 -0.59 13.20 -0.45
N GLU A 154 -0.57 14.23 0.39
CA GLU A 154 -1.72 14.67 1.21
C GLU A 154 -2.99 14.87 0.37
N GLN A 155 -2.85 15.44 -0.83
CA GLN A 155 -3.96 15.69 -1.75
C GLN A 155 -4.31 14.48 -2.64
N SER A 156 -3.47 13.44 -2.66
CA SER A 156 -3.69 12.26 -3.49
C SER A 156 -4.86 11.41 -2.99
N ASN A 157 -5.77 11.06 -3.90
CA ASN A 157 -6.90 10.16 -3.67
C ASN A 157 -6.64 8.73 -4.14
N GLY A 158 -5.39 8.40 -4.50
CA GLY A 158 -5.04 7.11 -5.07
C GLY A 158 -5.20 7.07 -6.60
N VAL A 159 -5.25 5.86 -7.14
CA VAL A 159 -5.44 5.58 -8.57
C VAL A 159 -6.85 5.06 -8.79
N TYR A 160 -7.52 5.59 -9.81
CA TYR A 160 -8.79 5.08 -10.32
C TYR A 160 -8.54 4.18 -11.51
N LEU A 161 -9.09 2.97 -11.47
CA LEU A 161 -9.09 2.03 -12.57
C LEU A 161 -10.24 2.40 -13.51
N LEU A 162 -9.93 2.67 -14.78
CA LEU A 162 -10.96 2.94 -15.79
C LEU A 162 -11.88 1.72 -15.93
N LYS A 163 -13.19 1.94 -16.03
CA LYS A 163 -14.15 0.91 -16.45
C LYS A 163 -13.87 0.52 -17.89
N SER A 164 -13.77 -0.78 -18.17
CA SER A 164 -14.14 -1.26 -19.50
C SER A 164 -15.62 -0.94 -19.68
N ILE A 165 -15.95 -0.14 -20.68
CA ILE A 165 -17.33 0.02 -21.11
C ILE A 165 -17.71 -1.35 -21.68
N SER A 166 -18.62 -2.08 -21.04
CA SER A 166 -19.27 -3.20 -21.70
C SER A 166 -20.05 -2.61 -22.86
N TRP A 167 -19.58 -2.87 -24.08
CA TRP A 167 -20.38 -2.61 -25.27
C TRP A 167 -21.57 -3.57 -25.20
N ASN A 168 -22.76 -3.01 -24.97
CA ASN A 168 -24.03 -3.71 -25.22
C ASN A 168 -24.34 -3.66 -26.71
#